data_AF-A0A956CT58-F1
#
_entry.id   AF-A0A956CT58-F1
#
_cell.length_a   1.000
_cell.length_b   1.000
_cell.length_c   1.000
_cell.angle_alpha   90.00
_cell.angle_beta   90.00
_cell.angle_gamma   90.00
#
_symmetry.space_group_name_H-M   'P 1'
#
loop_
_entity.id
_entity.type
_entity.pdbx_description
1 polymer ?
#
loop_
_entity_poly.entity_id
_entity_poly.type
_entity_poly.pdbx_seq_one_letter_code
_entity_poly.pdbx_strand_id
1 'polypeptide(L)'
;MAEELADFLAVDGRPVRIVERSAQPSAFVTRLAALAPWLEVLRAAPTHEHPRLVVEGSRPQGEITFVGTIEGRVAEALAILVRALATGDPGYDTPATPQLLGTLDRKLGVGVHVKATCPYCPSVMAAVLRFPQATPWIDAVVVRADEVTDPRVRSVPTVIANGQLVSAGSIAEFELAERVLDVA
;
A
#
# COMPACT_ATOMS: atom_id res chain seq x y z
N MET A 1 1.56 13.27 17.82
CA MET A 1 0.96 12.26 16.92
C MET A 1 -0.46 12.57 16.46
N ALA A 2 -1.39 13.01 17.33
CA ALA A 2 -2.74 13.37 16.86
C ALA A 2 -2.78 14.61 15.97
N GLU A 3 -2.13 15.65 16.44
CA GLU A 3 -2.00 16.95 15.77
C GLU A 3 -1.15 16.81 14.49
N GLU A 4 0.00 16.13 14.58
CA GLU A 4 0.85 15.83 13.41
C GLU A 4 0.11 15.09 12.28
N LEU A 5 -0.77 14.15 12.60
CA LEU A 5 -1.57 13.45 11.58
C LEU A 5 -2.65 14.35 10.97
N ALA A 6 -3.27 15.21 11.78
CA ALA A 6 -4.25 16.17 11.30
C ALA A 6 -3.60 17.18 10.33
N ASP A 7 -2.45 17.75 10.72
CA ASP A 7 -1.68 18.68 9.88
C ASP A 7 -1.21 18.00 8.59
N PHE A 8 -0.75 16.75 8.68
CA PHE A 8 -0.33 15.97 7.52
C PHE A 8 -1.48 15.77 6.51
N LEU A 9 -2.71 15.55 6.99
CA LEU A 9 -3.90 15.32 6.19
C LEU A 9 -4.64 16.61 5.80
N ALA A 10 -4.23 17.77 6.32
CA ALA A 10 -4.79 19.09 6.02
C ALA A 10 -4.38 19.55 4.61
N VAL A 11 -4.84 18.83 3.60
CA VAL A 11 -4.63 19.09 2.17
C VAL A 11 -5.96 19.31 1.47
N ASP A 12 -5.95 20.11 0.40
CA ASP A 12 -7.07 20.18 -0.55
C ASP A 12 -7.03 18.93 -1.44
N GLY A 13 -7.61 17.85 -0.91
CA GLY A 13 -7.49 16.51 -1.44
C GLY A 13 -8.63 16.15 -2.40
N ARG A 14 -8.29 15.41 -3.46
CA ARG A 14 -9.29 14.72 -4.29
C ARG A 14 -9.92 13.56 -3.51
N PRO A 15 -11.13 13.11 -3.90
CA PRO A 15 -11.78 11.98 -3.26
C PRO A 15 -10.91 10.72 -3.26
N VAL A 16 -10.81 10.10 -2.10
CA VAL A 16 -10.18 8.78 -1.90
C VAL A 16 -11.21 7.89 -1.21
N ARG A 17 -11.28 6.62 -1.58
CA ARG A 17 -12.18 5.66 -0.96
C ARG A 17 -11.39 4.52 -0.33
N ILE A 18 -11.80 4.11 0.87
CA ILE A 18 -11.41 2.85 1.49
C ILE A 18 -12.63 1.94 1.58
N VAL A 19 -12.52 0.73 1.04
CA VAL A 19 -13.48 -0.35 1.29
C VAL A 19 -12.90 -1.27 2.35
N GLU A 20 -13.43 -1.19 3.57
CA GLU A 20 -13.02 -2.02 4.70
C GLU A 20 -13.91 -3.27 4.83
N ARG A 21 -13.27 -4.43 4.83
CA ARG A 21 -13.86 -5.75 5.04
C ARG A 21 -13.23 -6.38 6.28
N SER A 22 -13.82 -6.12 7.43
CA SER A 22 -13.34 -6.59 8.73
C SER A 22 -14.51 -6.94 9.65
N ALA A 23 -14.30 -7.85 10.59
CA ALA A 23 -15.30 -8.17 11.61
C ALA A 23 -15.52 -6.99 12.58
N GLN A 24 -14.46 -6.23 12.83
CA GLN A 24 -14.49 -5.02 13.65
C GLN A 24 -13.80 -3.87 12.90
N PRO A 25 -14.41 -2.67 12.86
CA PRO A 25 -13.81 -1.53 12.19
C PRO A 25 -12.45 -1.14 12.78
N SER A 26 -11.49 -0.83 11.92
CA SER A 26 -10.20 -0.30 12.34
C SER A 26 -10.37 1.07 12.99
N ALA A 27 -9.88 1.18 14.22
CA ALA A 27 -9.83 2.46 14.94
C ALA A 27 -9.00 3.50 14.18
N PHE A 28 -7.94 3.05 13.49
CA PHE A 28 -7.09 3.93 12.70
C PHE A 28 -7.81 4.45 11.45
N VAL A 29 -8.51 3.59 10.70
CA VAL A 29 -9.31 4.01 9.54
C VAL A 29 -10.41 4.96 9.94
N THR A 30 -11.11 4.66 11.04
CA THR A 30 -12.15 5.54 11.59
C THR A 30 -11.60 6.93 11.92
N ARG A 31 -10.38 6.98 12.47
CA ARG A 31 -9.69 8.23 12.76
C ARG A 31 -9.25 8.97 11.49
N LEU A 32 -8.73 8.29 10.48
CA LEU A 32 -8.37 8.92 9.20
C LEU A 32 -9.59 9.61 8.58
N ALA A 33 -10.75 8.93 8.54
CA ALA A 33 -11.98 9.49 8.00
C ALA A 33 -12.47 10.73 8.76
N ALA A 34 -12.25 10.77 10.08
CA ALA A 34 -12.60 11.94 10.88
C ALA A 34 -11.69 13.16 10.61
N LEU A 35 -10.46 12.94 10.14
CA LEU A 35 -9.47 13.99 9.89
C LEU A 35 -9.39 14.42 8.41
N ALA A 36 -9.84 13.58 7.48
CA ALA A 36 -9.77 13.83 6.05
C ALA A 36 -11.18 13.87 5.43
N PRO A 37 -11.79 15.07 5.25
CA PRO A 37 -13.15 15.20 4.70
C PRO A 37 -13.33 14.63 3.28
N TRP A 38 -12.23 14.49 2.54
CA TRP A 38 -12.19 13.90 1.19
C TRP A 38 -12.06 12.37 1.20
N LEU A 39 -11.96 11.73 2.37
CA LEU A 39 -11.84 10.28 2.52
C LEU A 39 -13.21 9.64 2.80
N GLU A 40 -13.69 8.84 1.86
CA GLU A 40 -14.89 8.01 2.04
C GLU A 40 -14.49 6.62 2.56
N VAL A 41 -15.11 6.17 3.65
CA VAL A 41 -14.91 4.80 4.16
C VAL A 41 -16.22 4.01 4.00
N LEU A 42 -16.20 3.03 3.11
CA LEU A 42 -17.27 2.06 2.94
C LEU A 42 -16.97 0.80 3.73
N ARG A 43 -17.98 0.27 4.42
CA ARG A 43 -17.89 -1.00 5.12
C ARG A 43 -18.59 -2.08 4.34
N ALA A 44 -17.97 -3.24 4.24
CA ALA A 44 -18.53 -4.42 3.62
C ALA A 44 -18.31 -5.65 4.51
N ALA A 45 -19.15 -6.68 4.30
CA ALA A 45 -19.01 -7.93 5.04
C ALA A 45 -17.60 -8.52 4.86
N PRO A 46 -17.02 -9.11 5.92
CA PRO A 46 -15.75 -9.83 5.81
C PRO A 46 -15.90 -10.99 4.83
N THR A 47 -14.94 -11.13 3.91
CA THR A 47 -14.91 -12.20 2.90
C THR A 47 -13.77 -13.20 3.11
N HIS A 48 -12.89 -12.92 4.07
CA HIS A 48 -11.72 -13.73 4.41
C HIS A 48 -11.50 -13.74 5.92
N GLU A 49 -10.65 -14.67 6.39
CA GLU A 49 -10.28 -14.80 7.80
C GLU A 49 -9.61 -13.53 8.37
N HIS A 50 -8.81 -12.85 7.55
CA HIS A 50 -8.10 -11.63 7.96
C HIS A 50 -8.78 -10.36 7.43
N PRO A 51 -8.70 -9.23 8.15
CA PRO A 51 -9.17 -7.93 7.67
C PRO A 51 -8.59 -7.58 6.31
N ARG A 52 -9.41 -6.98 5.45
CA ARG A 52 -8.96 -6.43 4.16
C ARG A 52 -9.41 -5.00 3.97
N LEU A 53 -8.50 -4.17 3.49
CA LEU A 53 -8.80 -2.79 3.09
C LEU A 53 -8.37 -2.61 1.65
N VAL A 54 -9.31 -2.22 0.79
CA VAL A 54 -9.01 -1.80 -0.59
C VAL A 54 -9.02 -0.28 -0.63
N VAL A 55 -7.99 0.32 -1.22
CA VAL A 55 -7.83 1.78 -1.30
C VAL A 55 -7.89 2.22 -2.76
N GLU A 56 -8.83 3.11 -3.06
CA GLU A 56 -9.12 3.61 -4.40
C GLU A 56 -8.87 5.12 -4.46
N GLY A 57 -8.09 5.56 -5.44
CA GLY A 57 -7.90 6.97 -5.79
C GLY A 57 -8.85 7.42 -6.89
N SER A 58 -8.89 8.74 -7.14
CA SER A 58 -9.74 9.33 -8.19
C SER A 58 -9.19 9.16 -9.63
N ARG A 59 -7.97 8.64 -9.80
CA ARG A 59 -7.30 8.45 -11.09
C ARG A 59 -7.19 6.96 -11.42
N PRO A 60 -7.05 6.59 -12.71
CA PRO A 60 -6.69 5.23 -13.09
C PRO A 60 -5.42 4.79 -12.37
N GLN A 61 -5.52 3.70 -11.62
CA GLN A 61 -4.46 3.06 -10.86
C GLN A 61 -4.80 1.58 -10.74
N GLY A 62 -3.82 0.75 -10.38
CA GLY A 62 -4.13 -0.63 -9.99
C GLY A 62 -4.70 -0.70 -8.58
N GLU A 63 -5.22 -1.87 -8.23
CA GLU A 63 -5.80 -2.11 -6.91
C GLU A 63 -4.71 -2.03 -5.83
N ILE A 64 -5.00 -1.37 -4.72
CA ILE A 64 -4.12 -1.33 -3.55
C ILE A 64 -4.84 -1.95 -2.37
N THR A 65 -4.31 -3.06 -1.87
CA THR A 65 -4.95 -3.85 -0.81
C THR A 65 -4.04 -4.01 0.40
N PHE A 66 -4.60 -3.86 1.60
CA PHE A 66 -3.95 -4.25 2.85
C PHE A 66 -4.64 -5.50 3.40
N VAL A 67 -3.86 -6.47 3.86
CA VAL A 67 -4.35 -7.72 4.46
C VAL A 67 -3.76 -7.90 5.86
N GLY A 68 -4.64 -8.03 6.85
CA GLY A 68 -4.31 -8.11 8.27
C GLY A 68 -4.56 -6.79 9.02
N THR A 69 -4.15 -6.74 10.28
CA THR A 69 -4.39 -5.58 11.15
C THR A 69 -3.59 -4.34 10.72
N ILE A 70 -4.27 -3.19 10.70
CA ILE A 70 -3.69 -1.88 10.36
C ILE A 70 -3.25 -1.14 11.62
N GLU A 71 -1.98 -1.30 11.96
CA GLU A 71 -1.36 -0.72 13.15
C GLU A 71 0.13 -0.44 12.91
N GLY A 72 0.76 0.30 13.83
CA GLY A 72 2.18 0.64 13.78
C GLY A 72 2.59 1.22 12.43
N ARG A 73 3.68 0.71 11.86
CA ARG A 73 4.20 1.17 10.56
C ARG A 73 3.24 0.96 9.39
N VAL A 74 2.33 0.00 9.46
CA VAL A 74 1.34 -0.24 8.40
C VAL A 74 0.26 0.85 8.39
N ALA A 75 -0.15 1.32 9.57
CA ALA A 75 -1.05 2.46 9.70
C ALA A 75 -0.42 3.76 9.14
N GLU A 76 0.86 4.01 9.44
CA GLU A 76 1.61 5.14 8.86
C GLU A 76 1.62 5.08 7.32
N ALA A 77 1.89 3.91 6.74
CA ALA A 77 1.90 3.73 5.30
C ALA A 77 0.52 3.94 4.66
N LEU A 78 -0.56 3.52 5.32
CA LEU A 78 -1.92 3.81 4.88
C LEU A 78 -2.18 5.33 4.86
N ALA A 79 -1.78 6.07 5.90
CA ALA A 79 -1.94 7.53 5.94
C ALA A 79 -1.17 8.22 4.79
N ILE A 80 0.07 7.79 4.54
CA ILE A 80 0.90 8.29 3.44
C ILE A 80 0.24 8.01 2.09
N LEU A 81 -0.25 6.78 1.89
CA LEU A 81 -0.93 6.39 0.66
C LEU A 81 -2.19 7.24 0.42
N VAL A 82 -3.09 7.36 1.40
CA VAL A 82 -4.35 8.12 1.17
C VAL A 82 -4.06 9.58 0.84
N ARG A 83 -3.06 10.18 1.49
CA ARG A 83 -2.62 11.54 1.15
C ARG A 83 -2.01 11.61 -0.26
N ALA A 84 -1.18 10.65 -0.63
CA ALA A 84 -0.59 10.57 -1.97
C ALA A 84 -1.68 10.48 -3.07
N LEU A 85 -2.71 9.67 -2.84
CA LEU A 85 -3.84 9.56 -3.76
C LEU A 85 -4.63 10.86 -3.85
N ALA A 86 -4.93 11.48 -2.71
CA ALA A 86 -5.68 12.72 -2.63
C ALA A 86 -4.95 13.87 -3.34
N THR A 87 -3.66 14.05 -3.08
CA THR A 87 -2.82 15.11 -3.65
C THR A 87 -2.37 14.79 -5.09
N GLY A 88 -2.26 13.51 -5.43
CA GLY A 88 -1.72 13.06 -6.70
C GLY A 88 -0.20 13.01 -6.77
N ASP A 89 0.46 13.12 -5.62
CA ASP A 89 1.90 13.04 -5.46
C ASP A 89 2.28 11.76 -4.70
N PRO A 90 2.70 10.69 -5.42
CA PRO A 90 3.15 9.45 -4.81
C PRO A 90 4.49 9.60 -4.05
N GLY A 91 5.25 10.66 -4.33
CA GLY A 91 6.57 10.89 -3.75
C GLY A 91 7.60 9.83 -4.15
N TYR A 92 7.69 9.49 -5.45
CA TYR A 92 8.73 8.59 -5.98
C TYR A 92 10.13 9.09 -5.63
N ASP A 93 11.07 8.16 -5.40
CA ASP A 93 12.45 8.49 -5.05
C ASP A 93 13.20 9.07 -6.26
N THR A 94 12.80 8.69 -7.47
CA THR A 94 13.34 9.19 -8.75
C THR A 94 12.23 9.27 -9.80
N PRO A 95 12.27 10.24 -10.73
CA PRO A 95 11.36 10.25 -11.85
C PRO A 95 11.45 8.96 -12.68
N ALA A 96 12.61 8.29 -12.73
CA ALA A 96 12.83 7.10 -13.54
C ALA A 96 11.87 5.93 -13.19
N THR A 97 11.45 5.81 -11.93
CA THR A 97 10.55 4.75 -11.46
C THR A 97 9.22 4.75 -12.24
N PRO A 98 8.40 5.84 -12.22
CA PRO A 98 7.14 5.84 -12.96
C PRO A 98 7.30 5.75 -14.49
N GLN A 99 8.42 6.23 -15.07
CA GLN A 99 8.65 6.02 -16.51
C GLN A 99 8.87 4.55 -16.84
N LEU A 100 9.68 3.85 -16.03
CA LEU A 100 9.94 2.43 -16.19
C LEU A 100 8.66 1.59 -15.98
N LEU A 101 7.93 1.82 -14.90
CA LEU A 101 6.67 1.10 -14.64
C LEU A 101 5.59 1.40 -15.69
N GLY A 102 5.62 2.59 -16.30
CA GLY A 102 4.71 2.98 -17.37
C GLY A 102 4.89 2.20 -18.68
N THR A 103 5.98 1.45 -18.85
CA THR A 103 6.18 0.59 -20.03
C THR A 103 5.45 -0.75 -19.92
N LEU A 104 4.90 -1.08 -18.75
CA LEU A 104 4.17 -2.32 -18.54
C LEU A 104 2.84 -2.30 -19.30
N ASP A 105 2.53 -3.37 -20.02
CA ASP A 105 1.34 -3.53 -20.86
C ASP A 105 0.44 -4.71 -20.45
N ARG A 106 0.75 -5.34 -19.32
CA ARG A 106 0.05 -6.52 -18.80
C ARG A 106 -0.05 -6.50 -17.28
N LYS A 107 -1.06 -7.19 -16.75
CA LYS A 107 -1.32 -7.24 -15.31
C LYS A 107 -0.19 -7.90 -14.52
N LEU A 108 0.20 -7.27 -13.42
CA LEU A 108 1.24 -7.70 -12.51
C LEU A 108 0.78 -7.53 -11.06
N GLY A 109 0.75 -8.62 -10.30
CA GLY A 109 0.45 -8.57 -8.86
C GLY A 109 1.74 -8.47 -8.04
N VAL A 110 1.87 -7.46 -7.19
CA VAL A 110 3.04 -7.21 -6.34
C VAL A 110 2.63 -7.21 -4.87
N GLY A 111 3.19 -8.12 -4.08
CA GLY A 111 2.91 -8.25 -2.66
C GLY A 111 4.13 -8.00 -1.79
N VAL A 112 3.99 -7.17 -0.76
CA VAL A 112 5.00 -6.94 0.27
C VAL A 112 4.53 -7.48 1.62
N HIS A 113 5.32 -8.38 2.19
CA HIS A 113 5.10 -8.99 3.49
C HIS A 113 5.88 -8.23 4.55
N VAL A 114 5.19 -7.76 5.58
CA VAL A 114 5.74 -6.85 6.61
C VAL A 114 5.30 -7.26 8.02
N LYS A 115 5.96 -6.66 9.02
CA LYS A 115 5.50 -6.67 10.43
C LYS A 115 5.36 -5.24 10.92
N ALA A 116 4.42 -4.96 11.82
CA ALA A 116 4.16 -3.62 12.34
C ALA A 116 5.38 -2.95 13.00
N THR A 117 6.31 -3.74 13.53
CA THR A 117 7.51 -3.28 14.27
C THR A 117 8.79 -3.30 13.45
N CYS A 118 8.75 -3.76 12.20
CA CYS A 118 9.91 -3.90 11.34
C CYS A 118 10.44 -2.51 10.91
N PRO A 119 11.67 -2.11 11.28
CA PRO A 119 12.17 -0.76 10.99
C PRO A 119 12.53 -0.55 9.51
N TYR A 120 12.78 -1.63 8.77
CA TYR A 120 13.16 -1.60 7.35
C TYR A 120 11.98 -1.76 6.39
N CYS A 121 10.82 -2.17 6.91
CA CYS A 121 9.62 -2.39 6.10
C CYS A 121 9.00 -1.11 5.53
N PRO A 122 9.02 0.06 6.21
CA PRO A 122 8.37 1.27 5.70
C PRO A 122 8.83 1.69 4.30
N SER A 123 10.13 1.67 4.01
CA SER A 123 10.64 2.11 2.70
C SER A 123 10.20 1.19 1.57
N VAL A 124 10.33 -0.13 1.75
CA VAL A 124 9.93 -1.12 0.75
C VAL A 124 8.42 -1.14 0.56
N MET A 125 7.65 -1.01 1.65
CA MET A 125 6.19 -0.91 1.59
C MET A 125 5.75 0.35 0.86
N ALA A 126 6.37 1.50 1.14
CA ALA A 126 6.08 2.75 0.43
C ALA A 126 6.35 2.62 -1.08
N ALA A 127 7.48 2.04 -1.47
CA ALA A 127 7.81 1.78 -2.87
C ALA A 127 6.71 0.95 -3.56
N VAL A 128 6.34 -0.20 -2.96
CA VAL A 128 5.28 -1.08 -3.52
C VAL A 128 3.93 -0.37 -3.62
N LEU A 129 3.57 0.48 -2.65
CA LEU A 129 2.31 1.25 -2.65
C LEU A 129 2.30 2.39 -3.70
N ARG A 130 3.46 2.83 -4.18
CA ARG A 130 3.57 3.84 -5.26
C ARG A 130 3.38 3.23 -6.64
N PHE A 131 3.76 1.96 -6.85
CA PHE A 131 3.76 1.35 -8.20
C PHE A 131 2.40 1.37 -8.92
N PRO A 132 1.26 1.05 -8.26
CA PRO A 132 -0.06 1.13 -8.89
C PRO A 132 -0.47 2.55 -9.30
N GLN A 133 0.15 3.57 -8.71
CA GLN A 133 -0.09 4.97 -9.04
C GLN A 133 0.66 5.41 -10.31
N ALA A 134 1.64 4.63 -10.77
CA ALA A 134 2.34 4.85 -12.03
C ALA A 134 1.57 4.25 -13.21
N THR A 135 0.85 3.16 -12.99
CA THR A 135 0.21 2.38 -14.04
C THR A 135 -0.97 1.56 -13.51
N PRO A 136 -2.09 1.46 -14.25
CA PRO A 136 -3.22 0.61 -13.86
C PRO A 136 -2.94 -0.90 -13.95
N TRP A 137 -1.77 -1.26 -14.50
CA TRP A 137 -1.37 -2.64 -14.71
C TRP A 137 -0.77 -3.31 -13.48
N ILE A 138 -0.40 -2.55 -12.45
CA ILE A 138 0.20 -3.11 -11.23
C ILE A 138 -0.82 -3.06 -10.10
N ASP A 139 -1.19 -4.23 -9.58
CA ASP A 139 -1.97 -4.33 -8.35
C ASP A 139 -1.01 -4.59 -7.18
N ALA A 140 -1.13 -3.84 -6.09
CA ALA A 140 -0.28 -3.94 -4.91
C ALA A 140 -1.01 -4.52 -3.70
N VAL A 141 -0.33 -5.38 -2.94
CA VAL A 141 -0.83 -5.89 -1.67
C VAL A 141 0.20 -5.76 -0.55
N VAL A 142 -0.21 -5.20 0.58
CA VAL A 142 0.56 -5.22 1.84
C VAL A 142 0.00 -6.31 2.73
N VAL A 143 0.84 -7.22 3.18
CA VAL A 143 0.44 -8.40 3.97
C VAL A 143 1.13 -8.40 5.33
N ARG A 144 0.36 -8.52 6.41
CA ARG A 144 0.88 -8.77 7.76
C ARG A 144 1.41 -10.19 7.88
N ALA A 145 2.73 -10.35 7.78
CA ALA A 145 3.42 -11.64 7.77
C ALA A 145 3.36 -12.38 9.13
N ASP A 146 3.01 -11.66 10.20
CA ASP A 146 2.76 -12.20 11.53
C ASP A 146 1.32 -12.73 11.72
N GLU A 147 0.42 -12.41 10.80
CA GLU A 147 -0.98 -12.87 10.82
C GLU A 147 -1.27 -13.84 9.68
N VAL A 148 -0.73 -13.56 8.49
CA VAL A 148 -0.94 -14.35 7.27
C VAL A 148 0.35 -15.11 6.97
N THR A 149 0.26 -16.44 7.01
CA THR A 149 1.42 -17.30 6.74
C THR A 149 1.60 -17.50 5.23
N ASP A 150 2.78 -17.16 4.74
CA ASP A 150 3.25 -17.54 3.41
C ASP A 150 4.57 -18.34 3.56
N PRO A 151 4.63 -19.61 3.10
CA PRO A 151 5.80 -20.46 3.28
C PRO A 151 7.07 -19.93 2.58
N ARG A 152 6.94 -19.00 1.64
CA ARG A 152 8.05 -18.35 0.94
C ARG A 152 8.71 -17.26 1.80
N VAL A 153 8.01 -16.75 2.82
CA VAL A 153 8.44 -15.61 3.63
C VAL A 153 9.25 -16.09 4.84
N ARG A 154 10.57 -15.91 4.78
CA ARG A 154 11.49 -16.23 5.88
C ARG A 154 11.91 -15.02 6.71
N SER A 155 11.80 -13.82 6.15
CA SER A 155 12.16 -12.54 6.76
C SER A 155 11.23 -11.44 6.25
N VAL A 156 11.27 -10.26 6.86
CA VAL A 156 10.54 -9.07 6.39
C VAL A 156 11.49 -7.87 6.26
N PRO A 157 11.25 -6.93 5.32
CA PRO A 157 10.23 -7.01 4.27
C PRO A 157 10.56 -8.11 3.25
N THR A 158 9.55 -8.76 2.69
CA THR A 158 9.71 -9.70 1.56
C THR A 158 8.75 -9.30 0.44
N VAL A 159 9.27 -9.09 -0.76
CA VAL A 159 8.47 -8.76 -1.94
C VAL A 159 8.33 -10.00 -2.83
N ILE A 160 7.09 -10.31 -3.18
CA ILE A 160 6.70 -11.37 -4.09
C ILE A 160 5.91 -10.73 -5.22
N ALA A 161 6.30 -10.94 -6.48
CA ALA A 161 5.52 -10.50 -7.64
C ALA A 161 5.26 -11.67 -8.58
N ASN A 162 4.03 -11.77 -9.09
CA ASN A 162 3.54 -12.90 -9.90
C ASN A 162 3.90 -14.29 -9.30
N GLY A 163 3.87 -14.38 -7.97
CA GLY A 163 4.18 -15.60 -7.22
C GLY A 163 5.67 -15.93 -7.07
N GLN A 164 6.56 -15.11 -7.62
CA GLN A 164 8.02 -15.25 -7.53
C GLN A 164 8.60 -14.34 -6.46
N LEU A 165 9.63 -14.81 -5.75
CA LEU A 165 10.37 -13.99 -4.79
C LEU A 165 11.23 -12.96 -5.55
N VAL A 166 10.97 -11.69 -5.32
CA VAL A 166 11.67 -10.57 -5.98
C VAL A 166 12.78 -10.00 -5.09
N SER A 167 12.47 -9.84 -3.80
CA SER A 167 13.40 -9.26 -2.83
C SER A 167 13.11 -9.73 -1.41
N ALA A 168 14.14 -9.79 -0.58
CA ALA A 168 14.06 -9.95 0.86
C ALA A 168 15.02 -8.95 1.52
N GLY A 169 14.50 -8.12 2.42
CA GLY A 169 15.23 -7.02 3.05
C GLY A 169 15.06 -5.67 2.34
N SER A 170 15.84 -4.69 2.78
CA SER A 170 15.84 -3.34 2.20
C SER A 170 16.32 -3.35 0.76
N ILE A 171 15.66 -2.57 -0.09
CA ILE A 171 15.99 -2.37 -1.50
C ILE A 171 15.58 -0.95 -1.90
N ALA A 172 16.31 -0.33 -2.84
CA ALA A 172 15.97 0.97 -3.38
C ALA A 172 14.71 0.88 -4.27
N GLU A 173 13.89 1.94 -4.33
CA GLU A 173 12.64 1.94 -5.10
C GLU A 173 12.86 1.59 -6.58
N PHE A 174 13.85 2.23 -7.22
CA PHE A 174 14.12 2.00 -8.65
C PHE A 174 14.59 0.57 -8.94
N GLU A 175 15.52 0.06 -8.12
CA GLU A 175 16.00 -1.32 -8.24
C GLU A 175 14.86 -2.32 -8.01
N LEU A 176 13.94 -2.04 -7.07
CA LEU A 176 12.76 -2.87 -6.87
C LEU A 176 11.84 -2.85 -8.09
N ALA A 177 11.65 -1.70 -8.73
CA ALA A 177 10.85 -1.58 -9.95
C ALA A 177 11.43 -2.41 -11.10
N GLU A 178 12.76 -2.39 -11.29
CA GLU A 178 13.45 -3.23 -12.29
C GLU A 178 13.14 -4.72 -12.05
N ARG A 179 13.39 -5.21 -10.82
CA ARG A 179 13.19 -6.62 -10.48
C ARG A 179 11.73 -7.07 -10.55
N VAL A 180 10.80 -6.18 -10.26
CA VAL A 180 9.36 -6.45 -10.38
C VAL A 180 8.97 -6.63 -11.86
N LEU A 181 9.55 -5.84 -12.76
CA LEU A 181 9.27 -5.95 -14.20
C LEU A 181 9.90 -7.18 -14.84
N ASP A 182 11.03 -7.66 -14.33
CA ASP A 182 11.66 -8.90 -14.82
C ASP A 182 10.76 -10.14 -14.68
N VAL A 183 9.77 -10.07 -13.77
CA VAL A 183 8.81 -11.15 -13.51
C VAL A 183 7.38 -10.82 -13.98
N ALA A 184 7.23 -9.73 -14.72
CA ALA A 184 5.96 -9.35 -15.35
C ALA A 184 5.45 -10.42 -16.31
#